data_AF-A0AAD3ZEC7-F1
#
_entry.id   AF-A0AAD3ZEC7-F1
#
_cell.length_a   1.000
_cell.length_b   1.000
_cell.length_c   1.000
_cell.angle_alpha   90.00
_cell.angle_beta   90.00
_cell.angle_gamma   90.00
#
_symmetry.space_group_name_H-M   'P 1'
#
loop_
_entity.id
_entity.type
_entity.pdbx_description
1 polymer ?
#
loop_
_entity_poly.entity_id
_entity_poly.type
_entity_poly.pdbx_seq_one_letter_code
_entity_poly.pdbx_strand_id
1 'polypeptide(L)'
;MGKVELDHGMARYVVNGEIYYVKRHFTPSLLPNRSSRRFVVHETFFSYGPVEKIVSLLGTGRVNVVSVKLAHEMNLSRENIEKLTELVGPEFYFSRAAYQYDKSALPHQDPETAMGFQVVFDTLVRNWDDGERNIWQVSGVPVWFDFGASLDPRCQNIYRFLLKLQDAAETGRISSIKRYFEEYSRQRNNILKEAIDLFKNISLSEIRTIVGFAEIDFAGFFAEYLAKNISQIDEDIDIIRGAFLRQEIRSDRSLIFTSMPKDSYWRQIK
;
A
#
# COMPACT_ATOMS: atom_id res chain seq x y z
N MET A 1 24.63 -10.66 16.92
CA MET A 1 24.03 -9.47 17.55
C MET A 1 23.85 -8.41 16.47
N GLY A 2 22.68 -7.75 16.37
CA GLY A 2 22.44 -6.75 15.33
C GLY A 2 23.03 -5.39 15.66
N LYS A 3 23.19 -4.53 14.64
CA LYS A 3 23.88 -3.23 14.73
C LYS A 3 23.04 -2.13 14.10
N VAL A 4 22.90 -1.00 14.81
CA VAL A 4 22.26 0.21 14.31
C VAL A 4 23.27 1.12 13.61
N GLU A 5 22.97 1.50 12.38
CA GLU A 5 23.80 2.36 11.53
C GLU A 5 22.96 3.50 10.93
N LEU A 6 23.62 4.57 10.51
CA LEU A 6 23.00 5.67 9.77
C LEU A 6 23.43 5.60 8.31
N ASP A 7 22.48 5.73 7.41
CA ASP A 7 22.67 5.64 5.97
C ASP A 7 21.85 6.75 5.30
N HIS A 8 22.53 7.74 4.73
CA HIS A 8 21.92 8.91 4.07
C HIS A 8 20.83 9.62 4.90
N GLY A 9 21.02 9.70 6.23
CA GLY A 9 20.07 10.33 7.15
C GLY A 9 18.93 9.41 7.62
N MET A 10 18.90 8.15 7.19
CA MET A 10 17.97 7.14 7.68
C MET A 10 18.66 6.15 8.62
N ALA A 11 17.97 5.76 9.69
CA ALA A 11 18.45 4.69 10.56
C ALA A 11 18.23 3.32 9.88
N ARG A 12 19.25 2.46 9.93
CA ARG A 12 19.16 1.06 9.52
C ARG A 12 19.59 0.13 10.64
N TYR A 13 18.97 -1.03 10.72
CA TYR A 13 19.34 -2.11 11.62
C TYR A 13 19.80 -3.32 10.82
N VAL A 14 21.05 -3.74 11.05
CA VAL A 14 21.69 -4.86 10.35
C VAL A 14 21.73 -6.06 11.28
N VAL A 15 21.12 -7.17 10.89
CA VAL A 15 21.07 -8.40 11.69
C VAL A 15 21.09 -9.62 10.79
N ASN A 16 21.97 -10.59 11.07
CA ASN A 16 22.08 -11.85 10.32
C ASN A 16 22.22 -11.67 8.80
N GLY A 17 22.92 -10.63 8.35
CA GLY A 17 23.09 -10.30 6.92
C GLY A 17 21.91 -9.56 6.29
N GLU A 18 20.80 -9.40 7.00
CA GLU A 18 19.64 -8.62 6.56
C GLU A 18 19.74 -7.18 7.08
N ILE A 19 19.29 -6.24 6.25
CA ILE A 19 19.24 -4.81 6.50
C ILE A 19 17.77 -4.40 6.54
N TYR A 20 17.41 -3.69 7.60
CA TYR A 20 16.09 -3.12 7.77
C TYR A 20 16.21 -1.60 7.93
N TYR A 21 15.48 -0.85 7.12
CA TYR A 21 15.24 0.56 7.36
C TYR A 21 14.28 0.72 8.53
N VAL A 22 14.64 1.58 9.48
CA VAL A 22 13.85 1.82 10.68
C VAL A 22 13.02 3.07 10.45
N LYS A 23 11.70 2.90 10.48
CA LYS A 23 10.74 3.97 10.25
C LYS A 23 10.04 4.32 11.55
N ARG A 24 9.79 5.60 11.75
CA ARG A 24 9.00 6.07 12.88
C ARG A 24 7.57 5.56 12.74
N HIS A 25 7.03 5.03 13.83
CA HIS A 25 5.64 4.66 13.93
C HIS A 25 4.82 5.87 14.36
N PHE A 26 3.77 6.18 13.62
CA PHE A 26 2.75 7.15 14.05
C PHE A 26 1.44 6.42 14.28
N THR A 27 1.02 6.37 15.54
CA THR A 27 -0.34 5.95 15.87
C THR A 27 -1.30 6.99 15.28
N PRO A 28 -2.18 6.61 14.34
CA PRO A 28 -3.10 7.55 13.75
C PRO A 28 -3.94 8.21 14.85
N SER A 29 -4.15 9.53 14.78
CA SER A 29 -4.98 10.27 15.74
C SER A 29 -6.48 10.03 15.53
N LEU A 30 -6.85 8.81 15.13
CA LEU A 30 -8.14 8.49 14.56
C LEU A 30 -8.92 7.50 15.39
N LEU A 31 -10.04 7.98 15.90
CA LEU A 31 -11.14 7.13 16.27
C LEU A 31 -12.38 7.53 15.46
N PRO A 32 -12.98 6.60 14.69
CA PRO A 32 -14.40 6.73 14.36
C PRO A 32 -15.16 6.70 15.69
N ASN A 33 -15.75 7.83 16.08
CA ASN A 33 -16.67 7.84 17.20
C ASN A 33 -17.91 7.04 16.76
N ARG A 34 -18.26 5.95 17.47
CA ARG A 34 -19.42 5.09 17.14
C ARG A 34 -20.74 5.89 17.01
N SER A 35 -20.76 7.12 17.49
CA SER A 35 -21.89 8.06 17.50
C SER A 35 -21.92 9.08 16.36
N SER A 36 -20.87 9.23 15.54
CA SER A 36 -20.84 10.27 14.49
C SER A 36 -21.04 9.68 13.09
N ARG A 37 -22.07 10.15 12.38
CA ARG A 37 -22.32 9.86 10.95
C ARG A 37 -21.28 10.50 10.00
N ARG A 38 -20.16 11.00 10.51
CA ARG A 38 -19.13 11.70 9.74
C ARG A 38 -17.76 11.12 10.05
N PHE A 39 -17.26 10.32 9.12
CA PHE A 39 -15.87 9.88 9.07
C PHE A 39 -14.98 11.07 8.69
N VAL A 40 -14.37 11.73 9.67
CA VAL A 40 -13.29 12.70 9.41
C VAL A 40 -11.99 12.05 9.82
N VAL A 41 -11.16 11.74 8.83
CA VAL A 41 -9.90 11.02 8.99
C VAL A 41 -8.75 11.99 8.75
N HIS A 42 -7.97 12.30 9.80
CA HIS A 42 -6.81 13.19 9.72
C HIS A 42 -5.71 12.59 8.82
N GLU A 43 -4.90 13.46 8.21
CA GLU A 43 -3.79 13.10 7.32
C GLU A 43 -2.60 12.43 8.03
N THR A 44 -2.68 12.16 9.33
CA THR A 44 -1.62 11.53 10.13
C THR A 44 -1.55 10.00 9.98
N PHE A 45 -2.18 9.41 8.95
CA PHE A 45 -2.20 7.96 8.73
C PHE A 45 -0.89 7.40 8.15
N PHE A 46 0.06 8.25 7.77
CA PHE A 46 1.32 7.84 7.16
C PHE A 46 2.29 7.21 8.17
N SER A 47 2.99 6.15 7.72
CA SER A 47 4.00 5.42 8.51
C SER A 47 3.44 4.77 9.79
N TYR A 48 2.32 4.06 9.65
CA TYR A 48 1.79 3.21 10.73
C TYR A 48 2.23 1.76 10.54
N GLY A 49 3.16 1.32 11.39
CA GLY A 49 3.82 0.01 11.29
C GLY A 49 2.87 -1.20 11.17
N PRO A 50 1.79 -1.29 11.97
CA PRO A 50 0.76 -2.32 11.84
C PRO A 50 0.08 -2.36 10.47
N VAL A 51 -0.21 -1.21 9.86
CA VAL A 51 -0.79 -1.19 8.49
C VAL A 51 0.23 -1.68 7.47
N GLU A 52 1.48 -1.21 7.51
CA GLU A 52 2.52 -1.73 6.61
C GLU A 52 2.78 -3.22 6.83
N LYS A 53 2.66 -3.71 8.08
CA LYS A 53 2.74 -5.14 8.41
C LYS A 53 1.60 -5.94 7.78
N ILE A 54 0.36 -5.46 7.87
CA ILE A 54 -0.80 -6.10 7.21
C ILE A 54 -0.54 -6.22 5.71
N VAL A 55 -0.14 -5.13 5.07
CA VAL A 55 0.12 -5.10 3.62
C VAL A 55 1.27 -6.05 3.26
N SER A 56 2.38 -5.99 3.99
CA SER A 56 3.52 -6.90 3.79
C SER A 56 3.13 -8.38 3.90
N LEU A 57 2.37 -8.75 4.94
CA LEU A 57 1.91 -10.13 5.15
C LEU A 57 0.91 -10.56 4.08
N LEU A 58 -0.03 -9.69 3.69
CA LEU A 58 -1.01 -9.99 2.65
C LEU A 58 -0.35 -10.21 1.28
N GLY A 59 0.67 -9.41 0.97
CA GLY A 59 1.43 -9.51 -0.27
C GLY A 59 2.48 -10.64 -0.29
N THR A 60 2.88 -11.16 0.87
CA THR A 60 3.89 -12.23 0.96
C THR A 60 3.47 -13.46 0.13
N GLY A 61 4.34 -13.88 -0.79
CA GLY A 61 4.08 -15.00 -1.70
C GLY A 61 3.12 -14.68 -2.86
N ARG A 62 2.60 -13.46 -2.94
CA ARG A 62 1.62 -13.02 -3.96
C ARG A 62 2.14 -11.90 -4.84
N VAL A 63 2.96 -11.01 -4.28
CA VAL A 63 3.56 -9.84 -4.93
C VAL A 63 4.97 -9.63 -4.41
N ASN A 64 5.76 -8.87 -5.16
CA ASN A 64 7.16 -8.57 -4.83
C ASN A 64 7.21 -7.43 -3.81
N VAL A 65 6.83 -7.68 -2.57
CA VAL A 65 6.81 -6.67 -1.50
C VAL A 65 7.85 -6.97 -0.44
N VAL A 66 8.38 -5.92 0.19
CA VAL A 66 9.31 -6.11 1.30
C VAL A 66 8.62 -6.63 2.56
N SER A 67 9.31 -7.48 3.30
CA SER A 67 8.93 -7.90 4.65
C SER A 67 8.98 -6.72 5.62
N VAL A 68 7.92 -6.55 6.41
CA VAL A 68 7.83 -5.59 7.50
C VAL A 68 7.82 -6.34 8.84
N LYS A 69 8.52 -5.80 9.83
CA LYS A 69 8.60 -6.32 11.20
C LYS A 69 8.33 -5.23 12.23
N LEU A 70 7.57 -5.55 13.25
CA LEU A 70 7.36 -4.72 14.43
C LEU A 70 8.57 -4.84 15.37
N ALA A 71 8.74 -3.88 16.29
CA ALA A 71 9.93 -3.81 17.11
C ALA A 71 10.16 -5.04 17.98
N HIS A 72 9.10 -5.65 18.52
CA HIS A 72 9.20 -6.84 19.37
C HIS A 72 9.69 -8.08 18.58
N GLU A 73 9.48 -8.14 17.27
CA GLU A 73 9.93 -9.26 16.40
C GLU A 73 11.44 -9.24 16.14
N MET A 74 12.12 -8.12 16.43
CA MET A 74 13.52 -7.91 16.09
C MET A 74 14.50 -8.34 17.18
N ASN A 75 14.02 -8.75 18.36
CA ASN A 75 14.83 -9.17 19.51
C ASN A 75 15.96 -8.15 19.83
N LEU A 76 15.60 -6.87 19.87
CA LEU A 76 16.56 -5.78 20.04
C LEU A 76 17.21 -5.83 21.44
N SER A 77 18.51 -5.59 21.50
CA SER A 77 19.17 -5.30 22.77
C SER A 77 18.72 -3.94 23.31
N ARG A 78 18.81 -3.75 24.63
CA ARG A 78 18.49 -2.48 25.28
C ARG A 78 19.25 -1.30 24.67
N GLU A 79 20.54 -1.46 24.41
CA GLU A 79 21.38 -0.45 23.75
C GLU A 79 20.84 -0.06 22.36
N ASN A 80 20.44 -1.04 21.55
CA ASN A 80 19.87 -0.78 20.23
C ASN A 80 18.50 -0.09 20.33
N ILE A 81 17.68 -0.43 21.32
CA ILE A 81 16.40 0.26 21.58
C ILE A 81 16.66 1.72 21.92
N GLU A 82 17.52 2.00 22.91
CA GLU A 82 17.85 3.36 23.34
C GLU A 82 18.37 4.21 22.17
N LYS A 83 19.28 3.65 21.35
CA LYS A 83 19.82 4.32 20.16
C LYS A 83 18.77 4.57 19.08
N LEU A 84 17.89 3.60 18.79
CA LEU A 84 16.82 3.80 17.81
C LEU A 84 15.77 4.80 18.30
N THR A 85 15.49 4.81 19.62
CA THR A 85 14.61 5.81 20.21
C THR A 85 15.14 7.23 20.04
N GLU A 86 16.46 7.43 20.21
CA GLU A 86 17.11 8.72 19.97
C GLU A 86 17.06 9.13 18.49
N LEU A 87 17.32 8.19 17.58
CA LEU A 87 17.44 8.48 16.15
C LEU A 87 16.10 8.61 15.41
N VAL A 88 15.10 7.83 15.79
CA VAL A 88 13.86 7.66 15.01
C VAL A 88 12.64 8.15 15.80
N GLY A 89 12.62 7.94 17.11
CA GLY A 89 11.50 8.26 17.99
C GLY A 89 11.07 7.10 18.87
N PRO A 90 10.10 7.30 19.78
CA PRO A 90 9.75 6.34 20.82
C PRO A 90 9.18 5.02 20.30
N GLU A 91 8.51 5.07 19.14
CA GLU A 91 7.90 3.92 18.50
C GLU A 91 8.37 3.84 17.05
N PHE A 92 8.73 2.63 16.61
CA PHE A 92 9.28 2.38 15.28
C PHE A 92 9.01 0.95 14.82
N TYR A 93 9.17 0.74 13.53
CA TYR A 93 9.08 -0.55 12.87
C TYR A 93 10.15 -0.67 11.78
N PHE A 94 10.29 -1.88 11.24
CA PHE A 94 11.41 -2.29 10.41
C PHE A 94 10.91 -2.73 9.04
N SER A 95 11.39 -2.07 7.99
CA SER A 95 11.10 -2.44 6.60
C SER A 95 12.38 -3.00 5.97
N ARG A 96 12.34 -4.24 5.47
CA ARG A 96 13.52 -4.86 4.87
C ARG A 96 13.98 -4.09 3.63
N ALA A 97 15.28 -3.91 3.48
CA ALA A 97 15.86 -3.23 2.34
C ALA A 97 15.52 -3.97 1.03
N ALA A 98 14.77 -3.31 0.13
CA ALA A 98 14.30 -3.90 -1.12
C ALA A 98 15.45 -4.36 -2.04
N TYR A 99 16.59 -3.66 -2.01
CA TYR A 99 17.77 -4.01 -2.83
C TYR A 99 18.49 -5.29 -2.39
N GLN A 100 18.19 -5.84 -1.22
CA GLN A 100 18.78 -7.08 -0.74
C GLN A 100 18.04 -8.33 -1.21
N TYR A 101 16.91 -8.19 -1.89
CA TYR A 101 16.19 -9.34 -2.43
C TYR A 101 16.94 -9.89 -3.63
N ASP A 102 16.90 -11.22 -3.76
CA ASP A 102 17.37 -11.93 -4.94
C ASP A 102 16.17 -12.21 -5.84
N LYS A 103 16.35 -12.09 -7.17
CA LYS A 103 15.31 -12.38 -8.17
C LYS A 103 14.72 -13.79 -7.98
N SER A 104 15.55 -14.78 -7.63
CA SER A 104 15.13 -16.16 -7.40
C SER A 104 14.19 -16.35 -6.19
N ALA A 105 14.21 -15.40 -5.25
CA ALA A 105 13.35 -15.41 -4.06
C ALA A 105 12.04 -14.60 -4.26
N LEU A 106 11.88 -13.91 -5.39
CA LEU A 106 10.70 -13.10 -5.67
C LEU A 106 9.52 -13.97 -6.15
N PRO A 107 8.28 -13.72 -5.69
CA PRO A 107 7.10 -14.41 -6.19
C PRO A 107 6.92 -14.32 -7.72
N HIS A 108 7.21 -13.15 -8.31
CA HIS A 108 7.11 -12.91 -9.74
C HIS A 108 8.45 -12.45 -10.31
N GLN A 109 9.02 -13.23 -11.22
CA GLN A 109 10.33 -12.96 -11.83
C GLN A 109 10.24 -12.24 -13.19
N ASP A 110 9.05 -12.22 -13.78
CA ASP A 110 8.76 -11.44 -14.98
C ASP A 110 8.30 -10.03 -14.57
N PRO A 111 8.93 -8.94 -15.06
CA PRO A 111 8.59 -7.58 -14.64
C PRO A 111 7.14 -7.17 -14.96
N GLU A 112 6.59 -7.62 -16.08
CA GLU A 112 5.24 -7.28 -16.51
C GLU A 112 4.21 -7.99 -15.63
N THR A 113 4.42 -9.29 -15.36
CA THR A 113 3.60 -10.05 -14.40
C THR A 113 3.68 -9.42 -13.01
N ALA A 114 4.88 -9.09 -12.52
CA ALA A 114 5.07 -8.47 -11.22
C ALA A 114 4.29 -7.15 -11.10
N MET A 115 4.34 -6.30 -12.14
CA MET A 115 3.60 -5.06 -12.20
C MET A 115 2.08 -5.29 -12.19
N GLY A 116 1.56 -6.20 -13.02
CA GLY A 116 0.12 -6.45 -13.07
C GLY A 116 -0.45 -7.02 -11.77
N PHE A 117 0.27 -7.92 -11.10
CA PHE A 117 -0.10 -8.41 -9.77
C PHE A 117 -0.07 -7.29 -8.72
N GLN A 118 0.95 -6.44 -8.77
CA GLN A 118 1.03 -5.29 -7.88
C GLN A 118 -0.13 -4.32 -8.10
N VAL A 119 -0.54 -4.03 -9.34
CA VAL A 119 -1.66 -3.11 -9.61
C VAL A 119 -2.95 -3.59 -8.96
N VAL A 120 -3.23 -4.90 -9.01
CA VAL A 120 -4.38 -5.48 -8.31
C VAL A 120 -4.21 -5.39 -6.81
N PHE A 121 -3.01 -5.63 -6.31
CA PHE A 121 -2.70 -5.54 -4.88
C PHE A 121 -2.83 -4.12 -4.32
N ASP A 122 -2.23 -3.11 -4.97
CA ASP A 122 -2.34 -1.70 -4.57
C ASP A 122 -3.77 -1.19 -4.67
N THR A 123 -4.54 -1.67 -5.65
CA THR A 123 -5.99 -1.44 -5.71
C THR A 123 -6.68 -2.05 -4.50
N LEU A 124 -6.38 -3.31 -4.17
CA LEU A 124 -6.99 -4.02 -3.05
C LEU A 124 -6.72 -3.33 -1.71
N VAL A 125 -5.47 -2.92 -1.47
CA VAL A 125 -5.07 -2.24 -0.24
C VAL A 125 -5.27 -0.72 -0.30
N ARG A 126 -5.79 -0.17 -1.41
CA ARG A 126 -5.97 1.28 -1.63
C ARG A 126 -4.69 2.09 -1.40
N ASN A 127 -3.57 1.56 -1.86
CA ASN A 127 -2.29 2.25 -1.81
C ASN A 127 -2.24 3.35 -2.86
N TRP A 128 -2.36 4.60 -2.43
CA TRP A 128 -2.42 5.75 -3.35
C TRP A 128 -1.08 6.48 -3.48
N ASP A 129 -0.07 6.07 -2.70
CA ASP A 129 1.32 6.50 -2.88
C ASP A 129 2.11 5.45 -3.69
N ASP A 130 1.42 4.80 -4.64
CA ASP A 130 2.04 3.86 -5.56
C ASP A 130 2.87 4.63 -6.61
N GLY A 131 4.05 4.10 -6.96
CA GLY A 131 4.90 4.71 -7.99
C GLY A 131 6.38 4.46 -7.81
N GLU A 132 7.18 4.97 -8.75
CA GLU A 132 8.62 4.67 -8.87
C GLU A 132 9.45 4.98 -7.63
N ARG A 133 9.02 5.94 -6.79
CA ARG A 133 9.73 6.29 -5.55
C ARG A 133 9.73 5.16 -4.52
N ASN A 134 8.74 4.29 -4.61
CA ASN A 134 8.46 3.21 -3.68
C ASN A 134 8.78 1.84 -4.30
N ILE A 135 9.63 1.83 -5.34
CA ILE A 135 10.05 0.65 -6.10
C ILE A 135 11.57 0.58 -6.15
N TRP A 136 12.12 -0.60 -5.89
CA TRP A 136 13.51 -0.94 -6.19
C TRP A 136 13.58 -1.99 -7.30
N GLN A 137 14.55 -1.87 -8.20
CA GLN A 137 14.75 -2.82 -9.30
C GLN A 137 15.79 -3.88 -8.93
N VAL A 138 15.37 -5.13 -8.84
CA VAL A 138 16.23 -6.30 -8.61
C VAL A 138 16.37 -7.06 -9.93
N SER A 139 17.50 -6.90 -10.62
CA SER A 139 17.74 -7.53 -11.93
C SER A 139 16.61 -7.25 -12.95
N GLY A 140 16.12 -6.00 -12.95
CA GLY A 140 15.01 -5.53 -13.81
C GLY A 140 13.61 -5.91 -13.32
N VAL A 141 13.48 -6.60 -12.18
CA VAL A 141 12.20 -6.95 -11.57
C VAL A 141 11.88 -5.98 -10.43
N PRO A 142 10.70 -5.34 -10.42
CA PRO A 142 10.33 -4.40 -9.38
C PRO A 142 10.03 -5.10 -8.04
N VAL A 143 10.45 -4.44 -6.95
CA VAL A 143 10.16 -4.80 -5.56
C VAL A 143 9.63 -3.55 -4.84
N TRP A 144 8.44 -3.63 -4.26
CA TRP A 144 7.74 -2.51 -3.63
C TRP A 144 8.00 -2.44 -2.13
N PHE A 145 8.10 -1.21 -1.64
CA PHE A 145 8.25 -0.88 -0.23
C PHE A 145 7.47 0.39 0.09
N ASP A 146 7.39 0.77 1.37
CA ASP A 146 6.70 1.99 1.83
C ASP A 146 5.19 2.04 1.55
N PHE A 147 4.46 1.22 2.31
CA PHE A 147 3.01 1.08 2.18
C PHE A 147 2.22 1.96 3.15
N GLY A 148 2.84 3.00 3.72
CA GLY A 148 2.22 3.84 4.75
C GLY A 148 0.95 4.58 4.30
N ALA A 149 0.71 4.71 2.99
CA ALA A 149 -0.50 5.28 2.41
C ALA A 149 -1.61 4.26 2.10
N SER A 150 -1.41 2.98 2.47
CA SER A 150 -2.38 1.90 2.27
C SER A 150 -3.43 1.85 3.37
N LEU A 151 -4.55 1.19 3.08
CA LEU A 151 -5.66 0.92 4.00
C LEU A 151 -6.23 2.19 4.65
N ASP A 152 -6.09 3.34 3.98
CA ASP A 152 -6.67 4.59 4.42
C ASP A 152 -8.21 4.43 4.49
N PRO A 153 -8.83 4.62 5.66
CA PRO A 153 -10.28 4.52 5.81
C PRO A 153 -11.07 5.45 4.89
N ARG A 154 -10.48 6.59 4.47
CA ARG A 154 -11.10 7.53 3.51
C ARG A 154 -11.18 6.94 2.11
N CYS A 155 -10.22 6.10 1.76
CA CYS A 155 -10.06 5.52 0.43
C CYS A 155 -10.75 4.17 0.27
N GLN A 156 -11.47 3.67 1.28
CA GLN A 156 -12.20 2.41 1.18
C GLN A 156 -13.12 2.38 -0.06
N ASN A 157 -13.80 3.50 -0.32
CA ASN A 157 -14.56 3.70 -1.53
C ASN A 157 -13.62 3.93 -2.73
N ILE A 158 -13.78 3.13 -3.78
CA ILE A 158 -12.92 3.15 -4.98
C ILE A 158 -12.87 4.53 -5.67
N TYR A 159 -13.97 5.29 -5.68
CA TYR A 159 -14.00 6.62 -6.27
C TYR A 159 -13.19 7.62 -5.45
N ARG A 160 -13.17 7.48 -4.12
CA ARG A 160 -12.28 8.31 -3.27
C ARG A 160 -10.81 7.94 -3.46
N PHE A 161 -10.53 6.66 -3.65
CA PHE A 161 -9.19 6.20 -4.02
C PHE A 161 -8.72 6.80 -5.35
N LEU A 162 -9.56 6.78 -6.39
CA LEU A 162 -9.27 7.42 -7.67
C LEU A 162 -8.99 8.93 -7.55
N LEU A 163 -9.79 9.64 -6.75
CA LEU A 163 -9.53 11.06 -6.46
C LEU A 163 -8.17 11.26 -5.78
N LYS A 164 -7.78 10.35 -4.87
CA LYS A 164 -6.45 10.41 -4.24
C LYS A 164 -5.30 10.12 -5.18
N LEU A 165 -5.46 9.19 -6.11
CA LEU A 165 -4.48 8.98 -7.18
C LEU A 165 -4.34 10.23 -8.06
N GLN A 166 -5.45 10.93 -8.33
CA GLN A 166 -5.42 12.19 -9.07
C GLN A 166 -4.73 13.32 -8.28
N ASP A 167 -5.09 13.52 -7.01
CA ASP A 167 -4.44 14.50 -6.12
C ASP A 167 -2.91 14.26 -6.09
N ALA A 168 -2.49 12.99 -5.95
CA ALA A 168 -1.07 12.62 -5.94
C ALA A 168 -0.39 12.96 -7.27
N ALA A 169 -1.04 12.67 -8.40
CA ALA A 169 -0.54 13.01 -9.74
C ALA A 169 -0.38 14.52 -9.94
N GLU A 170 -1.30 15.35 -9.43
CA GLU A 170 -1.21 16.81 -9.47
C GLU A 170 -0.01 17.35 -8.68
N THR A 171 0.47 16.59 -7.69
CA THR A 171 1.73 16.89 -6.96
C THR A 171 2.99 16.27 -7.59
N GLY A 172 2.87 15.72 -8.79
CA GLY A 172 3.98 15.11 -9.54
C GLY A 172 4.33 13.68 -9.12
N ARG A 173 3.44 12.99 -8.39
CA ARG A 173 3.59 11.55 -8.07
C ARG A 173 2.81 10.73 -9.09
N ILE A 174 3.52 10.18 -10.08
CA ILE A 174 2.88 9.40 -11.14
C ILE A 174 2.61 7.98 -10.62
N SER A 175 1.33 7.63 -10.53
CA SER A 175 0.85 6.30 -10.15
C SER A 175 1.25 5.23 -11.16
N SER A 176 1.81 4.13 -10.68
CA SER A 176 2.07 2.92 -11.46
C SER A 176 0.77 2.23 -11.90
N ILE A 177 -0.31 2.30 -11.10
CA ILE A 177 -1.65 1.87 -11.50
C ILE A 177 -2.09 2.63 -12.75
N LYS A 178 -2.00 3.96 -12.72
CA LYS A 178 -2.39 4.80 -13.86
C LYS A 178 -1.61 4.40 -15.12
N ARG A 179 -0.28 4.37 -15.03
CA ARG A 179 0.59 3.99 -16.16
C ARG A 179 0.29 2.61 -16.73
N TYR A 180 -0.01 1.64 -15.86
CA TYR A 180 -0.32 0.28 -16.29
C TYR A 180 -1.57 0.23 -17.18
N PHE A 181 -2.59 1.06 -16.87
CA PHE A 181 -3.80 1.16 -17.67
C PHE A 181 -3.70 2.09 -18.88
N GLU A 182 -2.78 3.06 -18.89
CA GLU A 182 -2.49 3.87 -20.10
C GLU A 182 -1.88 3.00 -21.21
N GLU A 183 -0.97 2.10 -20.87
CA GLU A 183 -0.32 1.19 -21.81
C GLU A 183 -1.05 -0.18 -21.90
N TYR A 184 -2.38 -0.18 -21.88
CA TYR A 184 -3.16 -1.40 -21.79
C TYR A 184 -3.00 -2.34 -23.01
N SER A 185 -2.92 -3.65 -22.74
CA SER A 185 -2.79 -4.69 -23.77
C SER A 185 -3.57 -5.97 -23.41
N ARG A 186 -3.75 -6.87 -24.38
CA ARG A 186 -4.36 -8.19 -24.12
C ARG A 186 -3.57 -9.01 -23.11
N GLN A 187 -2.24 -8.94 -23.16
CA GLN A 187 -1.37 -9.61 -22.21
C GLN A 187 -1.58 -9.07 -20.79
N ARG A 188 -1.58 -7.74 -20.62
CA ARG A 188 -1.85 -7.09 -19.32
C ARG A 188 -3.21 -7.47 -18.76
N ASN A 189 -4.22 -7.58 -19.60
CA ASN A 189 -5.55 -8.05 -19.17
C ASN A 189 -5.55 -9.48 -18.64
N ASN A 190 -4.79 -10.39 -19.26
CA ASN A 190 -4.67 -11.77 -18.79
C ASN A 190 -3.97 -11.81 -17.43
N ILE A 191 -2.87 -11.04 -17.27
CA ILE A 191 -2.17 -10.90 -15.99
C ILE A 191 -3.12 -10.36 -14.90
N LEU A 192 -3.92 -9.33 -15.21
CA LEU A 192 -4.89 -8.79 -14.26
C LEU A 192 -5.93 -9.83 -13.82
N LYS A 193 -6.43 -10.66 -14.75
CA LYS A 193 -7.39 -11.73 -14.42
C LYS A 193 -6.77 -12.77 -13.48
N GLU A 194 -5.56 -13.22 -13.79
CA GLU A 194 -4.82 -14.17 -12.93
C GLU A 194 -4.59 -13.59 -11.53
N ALA A 195 -4.20 -12.32 -11.45
CA ALA A 195 -4.02 -11.63 -10.18
C ALA A 195 -5.35 -11.49 -9.41
N ILE A 196 -6.43 -11.08 -10.07
CA ILE A 196 -7.78 -11.00 -9.47
C ILE A 196 -8.20 -12.35 -8.89
N ASP A 197 -8.07 -13.43 -9.66
CA ASP A 197 -8.44 -14.78 -9.21
C ASP A 197 -7.62 -15.19 -7.98
N LEU A 198 -6.32 -14.89 -7.96
CA LEU A 198 -5.46 -15.15 -6.82
C LEU A 198 -5.90 -14.38 -5.56
N PHE A 199 -6.21 -13.09 -5.67
CA PHE A 199 -6.63 -12.28 -4.52
C PHE A 199 -8.05 -12.61 -4.04
N LYS A 200 -8.97 -13.01 -4.94
CA LYS A 200 -10.32 -13.46 -4.58
C LYS A 200 -10.34 -14.74 -3.75
N ASN A 201 -9.30 -15.56 -3.87
CA ASN A 201 -9.16 -16.79 -3.11
C ASN A 201 -8.63 -16.59 -1.68
N ILE A 202 -8.30 -15.35 -1.28
CA ILE A 202 -7.90 -15.05 0.10
C ILE A 202 -9.11 -15.21 1.03
N SER A 203 -9.02 -16.16 1.94
CA SER A 203 -10.12 -16.48 2.85
C SER A 203 -10.25 -15.45 3.99
N LEU A 204 -11.46 -15.30 4.54
CA LEU A 204 -11.67 -14.48 5.74
C LEU A 204 -10.82 -14.94 6.94
N SER A 205 -10.56 -16.25 7.05
CA SER A 205 -9.69 -16.80 8.10
C SER A 205 -8.24 -16.36 7.96
N GLU A 206 -7.75 -16.27 6.72
CA GLU A 206 -6.42 -15.76 6.43
C GLU A 206 -6.32 -14.27 6.75
N ILE A 207 -7.31 -13.47 6.32
CA ILE A 207 -7.37 -12.03 6.63
C ILE A 207 -7.31 -11.81 8.14
N ARG A 208 -8.14 -12.52 8.91
CA ARG A 208 -8.16 -12.40 10.39
C ARG A 208 -6.83 -12.77 11.02
N THR A 209 -6.17 -13.79 10.47
CA THR A 209 -4.84 -14.23 10.92
C THR A 209 -3.79 -13.15 10.68
N ILE A 210 -3.75 -12.59 9.46
CA ILE A 210 -2.83 -11.51 9.08
C ILE A 210 -3.02 -10.29 9.97
N VAL A 211 -4.27 -9.85 10.14
CA VAL A 211 -4.57 -8.65 10.93
C VAL A 211 -4.28 -8.89 12.42
N GLY A 212 -4.49 -10.12 12.91
CA GLY A 212 -4.08 -10.52 14.27
C GLY A 212 -2.56 -10.43 14.49
N PHE A 213 -1.76 -10.90 13.52
CA PHE A 213 -0.30 -10.80 13.60
C PHE A 213 0.25 -9.38 13.50
N ALA A 214 -0.52 -8.44 12.97
CA ALA A 214 -0.11 -7.05 12.86
C ALA A 214 -0.32 -6.24 14.16
N GLU A 215 -0.94 -6.84 15.19
CA GLU A 215 -1.17 -6.22 16.50
C GLU A 215 -1.84 -4.84 16.42
N ILE A 216 -2.78 -4.69 15.49
CA ILE A 216 -3.52 -3.45 15.27
C ILE A 216 -4.72 -3.36 16.21
N ASP A 217 -4.91 -2.20 16.85
CA ASP A 217 -6.01 -1.98 17.82
C ASP A 217 -7.40 -2.16 17.20
N PHE A 218 -7.52 -1.97 15.88
CA PHE A 218 -8.79 -2.04 15.12
C PHE A 218 -8.84 -3.25 14.20
N ALA A 219 -8.37 -4.40 14.67
CA ALA A 219 -8.27 -5.61 13.86
C ALA A 219 -9.58 -5.99 13.15
N GLY A 220 -10.73 -5.88 13.83
CA GLY A 220 -12.04 -6.15 13.24
C GLY A 220 -12.35 -5.24 12.04
N PHE A 221 -12.07 -3.94 12.16
CA PHE A 221 -12.30 -2.96 11.09
C PHE A 221 -11.44 -3.28 9.86
N PHE A 222 -10.13 -3.52 10.03
CA PHE A 222 -9.25 -3.80 8.89
C PHE A 222 -9.55 -5.16 8.25
N ALA A 223 -9.98 -6.15 9.03
CA ALA A 223 -10.45 -7.42 8.47
C ALA A 223 -11.70 -7.24 7.60
N GLU A 224 -12.69 -6.45 8.06
CA GLU A 224 -13.88 -6.12 7.27
C GLU A 224 -13.54 -5.28 6.04
N TYR A 225 -12.63 -4.32 6.18
CA TYR A 225 -12.13 -3.49 5.07
C TYR A 225 -11.57 -4.35 3.95
N LEU A 226 -10.64 -5.25 4.29
CA LEU A 226 -10.00 -6.15 3.32
C LEU A 226 -10.98 -7.14 2.74
N ALA A 227 -11.84 -7.77 3.57
CA ALA A 227 -12.83 -8.73 3.08
C ALA A 227 -13.79 -8.09 2.06
N LYS A 228 -14.22 -6.85 2.32
CA LYS A 228 -15.03 -6.10 1.37
C LYS A 228 -14.28 -5.83 0.07
N ASN A 229 -13.06 -5.30 0.16
CA ASN A 229 -12.27 -5.01 -1.05
C ASN A 229 -11.97 -6.26 -1.87
N ILE A 230 -11.67 -7.40 -1.23
CA ILE A 230 -11.48 -8.70 -1.91
C ILE A 230 -12.76 -9.12 -2.65
N SER A 231 -13.92 -8.97 -2.01
CA SER A 231 -15.20 -9.39 -2.60
C SER A 231 -15.62 -8.61 -3.85
N GLN A 232 -15.09 -7.40 -4.06
CA GLN A 232 -15.45 -6.49 -5.14
C GLN A 232 -14.25 -6.14 -6.05
N ILE A 233 -13.12 -6.84 -5.92
CA ILE A 233 -11.86 -6.45 -6.58
C ILE A 233 -11.97 -6.44 -8.12
N ASP A 234 -12.80 -7.32 -8.69
CA ASP A 234 -13.08 -7.31 -10.13
C ASP A 234 -13.78 -6.02 -10.58
N GLU A 235 -14.83 -5.61 -9.87
CA GLU A 235 -15.53 -4.34 -10.13
C GLU A 235 -14.61 -3.13 -9.92
N ASP A 236 -13.79 -3.14 -8.87
CA ASP A 236 -12.83 -2.06 -8.57
C ASP A 236 -11.81 -1.89 -9.71
N ILE A 237 -11.27 -2.99 -10.23
CA ILE A 237 -10.32 -2.98 -11.35
C ILE A 237 -10.98 -2.47 -12.63
N ASP A 238 -12.22 -2.86 -12.91
CA ASP A 238 -12.96 -2.36 -14.06
C ASP A 238 -13.27 -0.86 -13.94
N ILE A 239 -13.57 -0.36 -12.73
CA ILE A 239 -13.76 1.07 -12.45
C ILE A 239 -12.46 1.85 -12.71
N ILE A 240 -11.32 1.37 -12.20
CA ILE A 240 -10.01 1.99 -12.43
C ILE A 240 -9.68 2.01 -13.93
N ARG A 241 -9.85 0.87 -14.60
CA ARG A 241 -9.66 0.74 -16.04
C ARG A 241 -10.49 1.77 -16.80
N GLY A 242 -11.78 1.89 -16.46
CA GLY A 242 -12.68 2.86 -17.06
C GLY A 242 -12.29 4.32 -16.81
N ALA A 243 -11.68 4.62 -15.66
CA ALA A 243 -11.22 5.96 -15.33
C ALA A 243 -10.01 6.39 -16.17
N PHE A 244 -9.00 5.52 -16.33
CA PHE A 244 -7.76 5.87 -17.02
C PHE A 244 -7.82 5.68 -18.54
N LEU A 245 -8.49 4.64 -19.06
CA LEU A 245 -8.67 4.50 -20.52
C LEU A 245 -9.50 5.65 -21.12
N ARG A 246 -10.46 6.21 -20.37
CA ARG A 246 -11.27 7.35 -20.84
C ARG A 246 -10.51 8.67 -20.86
N GLN A 247 -9.41 8.81 -20.11
CA GLN A 247 -8.59 10.03 -20.13
C GLN A 247 -7.87 10.19 -21.48
N GLU A 248 -7.49 9.10 -22.16
CA GLU A 248 -6.89 9.17 -23.51
C GLU A 248 -7.88 9.65 -24.57
N ILE A 249 -9.12 9.16 -24.57
CA ILE A 249 -10.15 9.53 -25.57
C ILE A 249 -10.53 11.02 -25.46
N ARG A 250 -10.36 11.63 -24.29
CA ARG A 250 -10.64 13.06 -24.06
C ARG A 250 -9.45 13.99 -24.30
N SER A 251 -8.26 13.45 -24.60
CA SER A 251 -7.09 14.27 -24.93
C SER A 251 -7.23 14.98 -26.30
N ASP A 252 -8.20 14.56 -27.12
CA ASP A 252 -8.60 15.21 -28.36
C ASP A 252 -10.01 15.84 -28.21
N ARG A 253 -10.05 17.17 -28.12
CA ARG A 253 -11.22 18.07 -28.08
C ARG A 253 -12.02 18.19 -26.79
N SER A 254 -11.86 19.37 -26.18
CA SER A 254 -12.92 20.26 -25.67
C SER A 254 -14.18 19.59 -25.08
N LEU A 255 -14.03 18.88 -23.97
CA LEU A 255 -15.12 18.70 -23.03
C LEU A 255 -14.59 18.99 -21.64
N ILE A 256 -14.83 20.24 -21.23
CA ILE A 256 -14.68 20.73 -19.86
C ILE A 256 -15.34 19.70 -18.95
N PHE A 257 -14.53 18.91 -18.22
CA PHE A 257 -15.00 18.33 -16.98
C PHE A 257 -15.15 19.55 -16.07
N THR A 258 -16.37 20.09 -15.99
CA THR A 258 -16.69 21.02 -14.93
C THR A 258 -16.44 20.23 -13.66
N SER A 259 -15.39 20.63 -12.94
CA SER A 259 -15.15 20.23 -11.56
C SER A 259 -16.51 20.12 -10.87
N MET A 260 -16.87 18.93 -10.37
CA MET A 260 -18.07 18.83 -9.56
C MET A 260 -17.95 19.89 -8.46
N PRO A 261 -18.88 20.87 -8.39
CA PRO A 261 -18.81 21.89 -7.38
C PRO A 261 -18.74 21.20 -6.02
N LYS A 262 -17.77 21.57 -5.18
CA LYS A 262 -17.59 21.05 -3.81
C LYS A 262 -18.91 21.00 -3.02
N ASP A 263 -19.85 21.88 -3.35
CA ASP A 263 -21.17 22.01 -2.72
C ASP A 263 -22.17 20.88 -3.08
N SER A 264 -21.94 20.15 -4.17
CA SER A 264 -22.77 19.01 -4.59
C SER A 264 -22.51 17.75 -3.74
N TYR A 265 -21.35 17.69 -3.11
CA TYR A 265 -20.81 16.48 -2.43
C TYR A 265 -21.58 16.13 -1.14
N TRP A 266 -22.17 17.12 -0.47
CA TRP A 266 -22.94 16.89 0.76
C TRP A 266 -24.31 16.27 0.52
N ARG A 267 -24.81 16.26 -0.73
CA ARG A 267 -26.18 15.79 -1.03
C ARG A 267 -26.27 14.30 -1.41
N GLN A 268 -25.15 13.66 -1.74
CA GLN A 268 -25.12 12.23 -2.11
C GLN A 268 -24.72 11.29 -0.97
N ILE A 269 -24.54 11.83 0.25
CA ILE A 269 -24.44 11.02 1.46
C ILE A 269 -25.82 11.00 2.12
N LYS A 270 -26.63 10.00 1.76
CA LYS A 270 -27.73 9.51 2.58
C LYS A 270 -27.58 8.00 2.73
#